data_AF-A0A418AHX3-F1
#
_entry.id   AF-A0A418AHX3-F1
#
_cell.length_a   1.000
_cell.length_b   1.000
_cell.length_c   1.000
_cell.angle_alpha   90.00
_cell.angle_beta   90.00
_cell.angle_gamma   90.00
#
_symmetry.space_group_name_H-M   'P 1'
#
loop_
_entity.id
_entity.type
_entity.pdbx_description
1 polymer ?
#
loop_
_entity_poly.entity_id
_entity_poly.type
_entity_poly.pdbx_seq_one_letter_code
_entity_poly.pdbx_strand_id
1 'polypeptide(L)'
;MSKTSTDANDYSRFKDIVDSDDEKEASSRTTAAAPASSCCRNCNKVDAKLKCSICKKATYCNRQCQTSDWTYHRRICKKPEDKVDTASAGRSKPRPVEGAAASGTSSSSAKPSSSSSTKATKPVRREVVTEEDDLENARGYKNGMPYFHREQSEHEKSLIGDIAPKKLEDVPELAAATTVSHDGSAWNTAGTFEQRDFTSWAKVPVGRVWHPTSRSYTIRGGDVKDIKGDASVCVVRGKKRFLFDFEFVIEWTVVGKDGYKGKLTFQDISNDGDYEIAVQYKKKPVDPLELKELALAVNGPAEGFRHAVLERIATFVTEYQAL
;
A
#
# COMPACT_ATOMS: atom_id res chain seq x y z
N MET A 1 -3.76 15.10 -50.93
CA MET A 1 -3.93 14.41 -49.63
C MET A 1 -3.13 15.18 -48.60
N SER A 2 -3.77 16.09 -47.88
CA SER A 2 -3.10 17.00 -46.94
C SER A 2 -2.84 16.31 -45.61
N LYS A 3 -1.61 16.35 -45.10
CA LYS A 3 -1.28 15.84 -43.77
C LYS A 3 -1.55 16.93 -42.74
N THR A 4 -2.60 16.79 -41.94
CA THR A 4 -2.81 17.61 -40.74
C THR A 4 -1.77 17.23 -39.68
N SER A 5 -0.98 18.22 -39.24
CA SER A 5 -0.09 18.07 -38.09
C SER A 5 -0.90 18.37 -36.82
N THR A 6 -1.15 17.35 -36.00
CA THR A 6 -1.74 17.54 -34.67
C THR A 6 -0.66 18.06 -33.71
N ASP A 7 -0.87 19.23 -33.11
CA ASP A 7 0.03 19.78 -32.11
C ASP A 7 0.04 18.91 -30.83
N ALA A 8 1.18 18.84 -30.14
CA ALA A 8 1.31 18.05 -28.92
C ALA A 8 0.52 18.61 -27.72
N ASN A 9 0.14 19.90 -27.78
CA ASN A 9 -0.55 20.62 -26.72
C ASN A 9 -2.05 20.89 -27.03
N ASP A 10 -2.68 20.18 -27.97
CA ASP A 10 -4.13 20.32 -28.18
C ASP A 10 -4.94 19.62 -27.08
N TYR A 11 -5.14 20.33 -25.98
CA TYR A 11 -5.99 19.91 -24.87
C TYR A 11 -7.49 19.96 -25.15
N SER A 12 -7.94 20.30 -26.38
CA SER A 12 -9.37 20.33 -26.71
C SER A 12 -10.06 18.97 -26.53
N ARG A 13 -9.30 17.88 -26.62
CA ARG A 13 -9.75 16.50 -26.31
C ARG A 13 -10.22 16.28 -24.87
N PHE A 14 -9.85 17.16 -23.93
CA PHE A 14 -10.13 16.99 -22.49
C PHE A 14 -11.28 17.88 -21.98
N LYS A 15 -11.91 18.68 -22.85
CA LYS A 15 -12.98 19.63 -22.47
C LYS A 15 -14.29 18.95 -22.07
N ASP A 16 -14.51 17.71 -22.51
CA ASP A 16 -15.74 16.94 -22.27
C ASP A 16 -15.59 15.92 -21.12
N ILE A 17 -14.58 16.07 -20.26
CA ILE A 17 -14.46 15.26 -19.03
C ILE A 17 -15.37 15.88 -17.96
N VAL A 18 -16.60 15.36 -17.89
CA VAL A 18 -17.56 15.69 -16.84
C VAL A 18 -17.10 15.08 -15.51
N ASP A 19 -17.08 15.89 -14.44
CA ASP A 19 -16.70 15.42 -13.11
C ASP A 19 -17.82 14.54 -12.53
N SER A 20 -17.49 13.29 -12.19
CA SER A 20 -18.45 12.20 -11.98
C SER A 20 -18.60 11.84 -10.51
N ASP A 21 -18.93 12.85 -9.68
CA ASP A 21 -19.00 12.74 -8.21
C ASP A 21 -20.38 13.19 -7.65
N ASP A 22 -21.46 12.71 -8.28
CA ASP A 22 -22.81 12.67 -7.68
C ASP A 22 -23.60 11.46 -8.24
N GLU A 23 -24.06 10.59 -7.35
CA GLU A 23 -25.17 9.61 -7.50
C GLU A 23 -25.27 8.84 -6.16
N LYS A 24 -26.48 8.61 -5.64
CA LYS A 24 -26.68 8.19 -4.23
C LYS A 24 -27.71 7.06 -4.06
N GLU A 25 -27.24 5.95 -3.50
CA GLU A 25 -28.01 4.86 -2.84
C GLU A 25 -29.14 4.18 -3.63
N ALA A 26 -28.88 2.95 -4.12
CA ALA A 26 -29.94 2.01 -4.55
C ALA A 26 -29.58 0.53 -4.27
N SER A 27 -30.17 -0.01 -3.20
CA SER A 27 -30.11 -1.40 -2.74
C SER A 27 -30.37 -2.50 -3.79
N SER A 28 -29.64 -3.63 -3.71
CA SER A 28 -30.20 -4.97 -3.94
C SER A 28 -29.35 -6.09 -3.30
N ARG A 29 -29.94 -7.27 -3.04
CA ARG A 29 -29.29 -8.43 -2.37
C ARG A 29 -29.18 -9.66 -3.29
N THR A 30 -27.99 -10.27 -3.29
CA THR A 30 -27.68 -11.72 -3.29
C THR A 30 -28.49 -12.70 -4.17
N THR A 31 -27.82 -13.32 -5.14
CA THR A 31 -28.07 -14.72 -5.59
C THR A 31 -26.74 -15.46 -5.84
N ALA A 32 -26.79 -16.80 -5.92
CA ALA A 32 -25.63 -17.69 -5.79
C ALA A 32 -24.94 -18.08 -7.13
N ALA A 33 -23.86 -18.86 -7.04
CA ALA A 33 -22.85 -19.03 -8.09
C ALA A 33 -23.15 -20.08 -9.18
N ALA A 34 -22.72 -19.75 -10.41
CA ALA A 34 -22.46 -20.65 -11.54
C ALA A 34 -21.18 -20.16 -12.28
N PRO A 35 -20.62 -20.88 -13.27
CA PRO A 35 -19.16 -21.00 -13.44
C PRO A 35 -18.43 -19.70 -13.80
N ALA A 36 -17.21 -19.57 -13.29
CA ALA A 36 -16.36 -18.39 -13.42
C ALA A 36 -16.02 -18.06 -14.89
N SER A 37 -16.58 -16.96 -15.40
CA SER A 37 -16.10 -16.29 -16.60
C SER A 37 -14.70 -15.74 -16.35
N SER A 38 -13.74 -16.05 -17.23
CA SER A 38 -12.39 -15.52 -17.09
C SER A 38 -12.38 -14.01 -17.34
N CYS A 39 -12.04 -13.23 -16.31
CA CYS A 39 -11.90 -11.78 -16.39
C CYS A 39 -10.51 -11.37 -16.89
N CYS A 40 -10.42 -10.14 -17.41
CA CYS A 40 -9.17 -9.56 -17.91
C CYS A 40 -8.35 -8.95 -16.77
N ARG A 41 -7.12 -9.43 -16.56
CA ARG A 41 -6.21 -9.00 -15.49
C ARG A 41 -5.90 -7.49 -15.47
N ASN A 42 -6.07 -6.83 -16.61
CA ASN A 42 -5.70 -5.42 -16.86
C ASN A 42 -6.90 -4.44 -16.93
N CYS A 43 -8.08 -4.90 -17.34
CA CYS A 43 -9.22 -4.00 -17.59
C CYS A 43 -10.58 -4.59 -17.18
N ASN A 44 -10.54 -5.62 -16.32
CA ASN A 44 -11.61 -6.31 -15.58
C ASN A 44 -12.84 -6.82 -16.37
N LYS A 45 -12.94 -6.52 -17.66
CA LYS A 45 -13.94 -7.12 -18.56
C LYS A 45 -13.95 -8.63 -18.45
N VAL A 46 -15.16 -9.18 -18.33
CA VAL A 46 -15.46 -10.60 -18.59
C VAL A 46 -15.16 -10.93 -20.06
N ASP A 47 -15.19 -12.22 -20.43
CA ASP A 47 -14.79 -12.76 -21.75
C ASP A 47 -13.31 -12.61 -22.12
N ALA A 48 -12.41 -12.67 -21.13
CA ALA A 48 -10.96 -12.74 -21.37
C ALA A 48 -10.52 -14.13 -21.84
N LYS A 49 -10.34 -14.29 -23.16
CA LYS A 49 -9.99 -15.58 -23.81
C LYS A 49 -8.49 -15.81 -24.00
N LEU A 50 -7.65 -14.77 -23.99
CA LEU A 50 -6.20 -14.88 -24.18
C LEU A 50 -5.50 -15.20 -22.85
N LYS A 51 -4.70 -16.27 -22.79
CA LYS A 51 -3.86 -16.62 -21.61
C LYS A 51 -2.41 -16.22 -21.85
N CYS A 52 -1.68 -15.85 -20.78
CA CYS A 52 -0.25 -15.59 -20.87
C CYS A 52 0.52 -16.84 -21.33
N SER A 53 1.27 -16.75 -22.43
CA SER A 53 2.00 -17.89 -23.01
C SER A 53 3.07 -18.50 -22.10
N ILE A 54 3.66 -17.70 -21.20
CA ILE A 54 4.73 -18.13 -20.29
C ILE A 54 4.14 -18.86 -19.08
N CYS A 55 3.26 -18.21 -18.32
CA CYS A 55 2.77 -18.75 -17.04
C CYS A 55 1.42 -19.49 -17.13
N LYS A 56 0.67 -19.33 -18.23
CA LYS A 56 -0.70 -19.82 -18.46
C LYS A 56 -1.78 -19.37 -17.44
N LYS A 57 -1.40 -18.67 -16.36
CA LYS A 57 -2.27 -18.26 -15.23
C LYS A 57 -3.04 -16.95 -15.43
N ALA A 58 -2.45 -15.94 -16.07
CA ALA A 58 -3.12 -14.64 -16.28
C ALA A 58 -3.93 -14.62 -17.59
N THR A 59 -5.13 -14.05 -17.54
CA THR A 59 -6.10 -13.94 -18.64
C THR A 59 -6.32 -12.49 -19.08
N TYR A 60 -6.52 -12.29 -20.38
CA TYR A 60 -6.69 -10.98 -21.03
C TYR A 60 -7.75 -11.02 -22.13
N CYS A 61 -8.42 -9.90 -22.41
CA CYS A 61 -9.28 -9.78 -23.59
C CYS A 61 -8.48 -9.79 -24.89
N ASN A 62 -7.33 -9.11 -24.91
CA ASN A 62 -6.51 -8.92 -26.11
C ASN A 62 -5.01 -8.74 -25.78
N ARG A 63 -4.17 -8.69 -26.81
CA ARG A 63 -2.72 -8.52 -26.68
C ARG A 63 -2.31 -7.15 -26.10
N GLN A 64 -3.09 -6.09 -26.33
CA GLN A 64 -2.81 -4.77 -25.74
C GLN A 64 -2.86 -4.82 -24.21
N CYS A 65 -3.92 -5.43 -23.65
CA CYS A 65 -4.08 -5.65 -22.22
C CYS A 65 -2.95 -6.50 -21.59
N GLN A 66 -2.38 -7.44 -22.35
CA GLN A 66 -1.23 -8.23 -21.91
C GLN A 66 0.06 -7.40 -21.91
N THR A 67 0.25 -6.50 -22.87
CA THR A 67 1.43 -5.64 -22.95
C THR A 67 1.42 -4.54 -21.88
N SER A 68 0.26 -3.95 -21.56
CA SER A 68 0.13 -2.95 -20.50
C SER A 68 0.34 -3.52 -19.10
N ASP A 69 -0.23 -4.70 -18.80
CA ASP A 69 0.02 -5.42 -17.53
C ASP A 69 1.45 -5.95 -17.44
N TRP A 70 2.23 -6.03 -18.53
CA TRP A 70 3.57 -6.62 -18.51
C TRP A 70 4.52 -5.96 -17.50
N THR A 71 4.36 -4.67 -17.20
CA THR A 71 5.11 -3.93 -16.16
C THR A 71 4.89 -4.50 -14.75
N TYR A 72 3.70 -5.02 -14.47
CA TYR A 72 3.32 -5.65 -13.20
C TYR A 72 3.47 -7.18 -13.29
N HIS A 73 2.80 -7.81 -14.26
CA HIS A 73 2.73 -9.26 -14.46
C HIS A 73 4.11 -9.93 -14.54
N ARG A 74 5.12 -9.32 -15.17
CA ARG A 74 6.46 -9.91 -15.31
C ARG A 74 7.08 -10.34 -13.97
N ARG A 75 6.75 -9.65 -12.87
CA ARG A 75 7.24 -9.94 -11.51
C ARG A 75 6.67 -11.24 -10.92
N ILE A 76 5.52 -11.69 -11.41
CA ILE A 76 4.81 -12.90 -10.94
C ILE A 76 4.68 -14.00 -12.01
N CYS A 77 5.20 -13.75 -13.22
CA CYS A 77 5.05 -14.61 -14.39
C CYS A 77 6.05 -15.79 -14.40
N LYS A 78 5.83 -16.79 -13.53
CA LYS A 78 6.60 -18.04 -13.49
C LYS A 78 6.04 -19.07 -14.50
N LYS A 79 6.91 -19.70 -15.30
CA LYS A 79 6.54 -20.85 -16.15
C LYS A 79 6.06 -22.01 -15.26
N PRO A 80 4.97 -22.73 -15.59
CA PRO A 80 4.63 -23.96 -14.89
C PRO A 80 5.65 -25.06 -15.22
N GLU A 81 6.00 -25.86 -14.23
CA GLU A 81 6.71 -27.13 -14.43
C GLU A 81 5.69 -28.19 -14.85
N ASP A 82 6.04 -28.97 -15.87
CA ASP A 82 5.17 -30.00 -16.41
C ASP A 82 5.16 -31.21 -15.46
N LYS A 83 4.05 -31.39 -14.72
CA LYS A 83 3.87 -32.56 -13.85
C LYS A 83 3.70 -33.82 -14.68
N VAL A 84 4.53 -34.82 -14.43
CA VAL A 84 4.42 -36.14 -15.04
C VAL A 84 3.27 -36.91 -14.38
N ASP A 85 2.24 -37.26 -15.13
CA ASP A 85 1.07 -37.99 -14.63
C ASP A 85 1.40 -39.46 -14.34
N THR A 86 1.52 -39.82 -13.07
CA THR A 86 1.84 -41.18 -12.63
C THR A 86 0.58 -42.01 -12.34
N ALA A 87 0.00 -42.64 -13.37
CA ALA A 87 -1.21 -43.47 -13.22
C ALA A 87 -1.34 -44.66 -14.20
N SER A 88 -0.36 -45.56 -14.24
CA SER A 88 -0.60 -46.97 -14.66
C SER A 88 0.52 -47.91 -14.19
N ALA A 89 0.21 -49.20 -13.99
CA ALA A 89 1.14 -50.21 -13.48
C ALA A 89 1.33 -51.37 -14.48
N GLY A 90 2.57 -51.81 -14.72
CA GLY A 90 2.83 -52.75 -15.82
C GLY A 90 4.23 -53.40 -15.94
N ARG A 91 4.63 -54.19 -14.94
CA ARG A 91 5.38 -55.48 -15.09
C ARG A 91 6.79 -55.52 -15.75
N SER A 92 7.75 -56.08 -14.98
CA SER A 92 9.01 -56.79 -15.36
C SER A 92 10.39 -56.08 -15.39
N LYS A 93 11.39 -56.84 -14.94
CA LYS A 93 12.88 -56.65 -14.85
C LYS A 93 13.60 -57.17 -16.13
N PRO A 94 14.96 -57.08 -16.32
CA PRO A 94 16.07 -56.75 -15.38
C PRO A 94 17.19 -55.78 -15.91
N ARG A 95 18.25 -55.59 -15.06
CA ARG A 95 19.64 -55.09 -15.34
C ARG A 95 20.45 -56.05 -16.27
N PRO A 96 21.74 -55.84 -16.67
CA PRO A 96 22.85 -54.95 -16.18
C PRO A 96 23.25 -53.84 -17.21
N VAL A 97 24.43 -53.21 -17.36
CA VAL A 97 25.85 -53.21 -16.84
C VAL A 97 26.37 -51.73 -16.84
N GLU A 98 27.15 -51.20 -15.88
CA GLU A 98 28.65 -51.08 -15.74
C GLU A 98 29.37 -49.99 -16.60
N GLY A 99 30.51 -49.46 -16.09
CA GLY A 99 31.37 -48.41 -16.69
C GLY A 99 30.93 -46.96 -16.36
N ALA A 100 31.67 -46.01 -15.74
CA ALA A 100 33.08 -45.76 -15.36
C ALA A 100 33.84 -44.71 -16.21
N ALA A 101 34.63 -43.86 -15.52
CA ALA A 101 35.72 -42.98 -15.99
C ALA A 101 35.44 -41.77 -16.95
N ALA A 102 35.34 -40.60 -16.32
CA ALA A 102 36.01 -39.31 -16.59
C ALA A 102 36.76 -38.98 -17.91
N SER A 103 36.65 -37.68 -18.28
CA SER A 103 37.59 -36.84 -19.06
C SER A 103 37.65 -37.03 -20.59
N GLY A 104 38.06 -35.99 -21.34
CA GLY A 104 38.31 -36.10 -22.80
C GLY A 104 37.85 -34.95 -23.71
N THR A 105 38.47 -33.78 -23.57
CA THR A 105 38.51 -32.60 -24.47
C THR A 105 38.32 -32.79 -26.00
N SER A 106 37.60 -31.83 -26.61
CA SER A 106 37.71 -31.26 -27.99
C SER A 106 37.11 -31.90 -29.27
N SER A 107 36.52 -31.00 -30.10
CA SER A 107 36.47 -30.98 -31.59
C SER A 107 35.76 -32.11 -32.39
N SER A 108 35.14 -31.88 -33.55
CA SER A 108 34.67 -30.65 -34.24
C SER A 108 33.74 -31.00 -35.43
N SER A 109 33.14 -29.97 -36.07
CA SER A 109 32.73 -29.96 -37.50
C SER A 109 31.45 -30.72 -37.95
N ALA A 110 30.75 -30.35 -39.04
CA ALA A 110 30.58 -29.04 -39.70
C ALA A 110 29.48 -29.03 -40.81
N LYS A 111 28.70 -27.92 -40.91
CA LYS A 111 28.19 -27.27 -42.17
C LYS A 111 27.19 -28.08 -43.05
N PRO A 112 26.59 -27.55 -44.16
CA PRO A 112 26.94 -26.41 -45.05
C PRO A 112 25.91 -25.24 -45.13
N SER A 113 26.37 -24.01 -45.41
CA SER A 113 26.22 -23.20 -46.65
C SER A 113 24.88 -22.41 -46.74
N SER A 114 24.76 -21.27 -47.45
CA SER A 114 25.64 -20.61 -48.43
C SER A 114 25.65 -19.05 -48.36
N SER A 115 26.61 -18.44 -49.06
CA SER A 115 26.64 -17.12 -49.75
C SER A 115 25.67 -15.95 -49.40
N SER A 116 26.02 -14.66 -49.51
CA SER A 116 27.29 -13.88 -49.38
C SER A 116 27.06 -12.44 -49.86
N SER A 117 27.51 -11.43 -49.11
CA SER A 117 27.80 -10.07 -49.62
C SER A 117 28.68 -9.33 -48.61
N THR A 118 29.61 -8.49 -49.08
CA THR A 118 30.75 -7.99 -48.29
C THR A 118 30.99 -6.50 -48.45
N LYS A 119 31.48 -5.87 -47.37
CA LYS A 119 32.46 -4.77 -47.49
C LYS A 119 33.38 -4.77 -46.26
N ALA A 120 34.65 -4.45 -46.48
CA ALA A 120 35.72 -4.75 -45.53
C ALA A 120 36.10 -3.57 -44.62
N THR A 121 36.48 -3.88 -43.39
CA THR A 121 37.16 -2.97 -42.47
C THR A 121 38.67 -2.98 -42.70
N LYS A 122 39.31 -1.82 -42.54
CA LYS A 122 40.75 -1.69 -42.27
C LYS A 122 40.94 -1.24 -40.82
N PRO A 123 42.03 -1.63 -40.14
CA PRO A 123 42.31 -1.15 -38.79
C PRO A 123 42.77 0.30 -38.82
N VAL A 124 42.25 1.12 -37.90
CA VAL A 124 42.80 2.44 -37.56
C VAL A 124 43.49 2.33 -36.21
N ARG A 125 44.58 3.08 -36.03
CA ARG A 125 45.36 3.07 -34.79
C ARG A 125 44.52 3.58 -33.62
N ARG A 126 44.79 3.02 -32.43
CA ARG A 126 44.30 3.55 -31.16
C ARG A 126 45.31 4.57 -30.65
N GLU A 127 45.27 5.77 -31.21
CA GLU A 127 45.96 6.91 -30.62
C GLU A 127 45.25 7.25 -29.31
N VAL A 128 45.98 7.11 -28.19
CA VAL A 128 45.57 7.64 -26.90
C VAL A 128 46.02 9.08 -26.91
N VAL A 129 45.10 9.99 -27.22
CA VAL A 129 45.36 11.42 -27.06
C VAL A 129 45.25 11.70 -25.56
N THR A 130 46.39 12.02 -24.94
CA THR A 130 46.46 12.52 -23.56
C THR A 130 46.07 13.99 -23.58
N GLU A 131 44.77 14.26 -23.73
CA GLU A 131 44.16 15.59 -23.68
C GLU A 131 44.08 16.07 -22.22
N GLU A 132 45.25 16.25 -21.60
CA GLU A 132 45.39 16.71 -20.22
C GLU A 132 45.20 18.25 -20.14
N ASP A 133 45.66 19.00 -21.15
CA ASP A 133 45.56 20.46 -21.24
C ASP A 133 44.15 21.00 -21.56
N ASP A 134 43.38 20.35 -22.44
CA ASP A 134 42.08 20.88 -22.94
C ASP A 134 40.97 20.88 -21.87
N LEU A 135 41.14 20.11 -20.79
CA LEU A 135 40.17 20.03 -19.69
C LEU A 135 40.37 21.10 -18.60
N GLU A 136 41.55 21.72 -18.50
CA GLU A 136 41.84 22.74 -17.48
C GLU A 136 41.21 24.11 -17.81
N ASN A 137 40.94 24.39 -19.09
CA ASN A 137 40.20 25.58 -19.54
C ASN A 137 38.68 25.37 -19.70
N ALA A 138 38.14 24.21 -19.30
CA ALA A 138 36.70 23.95 -19.34
C ALA A 138 35.94 24.84 -18.34
N ARG A 139 35.23 25.86 -18.85
CA ARG A 139 34.58 26.91 -18.05
C ARG A 139 33.51 26.35 -17.09
N GLY A 140 33.91 26.10 -15.85
CA GLY A 140 33.08 25.47 -14.82
C GLY A 140 33.71 24.22 -14.18
N TYR A 141 34.94 23.85 -14.52
CA TYR A 141 35.72 22.83 -13.81
C TYR A 141 36.96 23.44 -13.17
N LYS A 142 37.27 23.03 -11.93
CA LYS A 142 38.54 23.29 -11.27
C LYS A 142 38.85 22.15 -10.29
N ASN A 143 40.08 21.67 -10.27
CA ASN A 143 40.52 20.55 -9.42
C ASN A 143 39.64 19.28 -9.58
N GLY A 144 39.13 19.01 -10.79
CA GLY A 144 38.27 17.85 -11.08
C GLY A 144 36.84 17.92 -10.54
N MET A 145 36.42 19.01 -9.88
CA MET A 145 35.07 19.22 -9.38
C MET A 145 34.29 20.22 -10.27
N PRO A 146 32.98 20.01 -10.51
CA PRO A 146 32.14 20.99 -11.21
C PRO A 146 31.92 22.23 -10.32
N TYR A 147 32.62 23.31 -10.64
CA TYR A 147 32.67 24.56 -9.90
C TYR A 147 31.84 25.64 -10.61
N PHE A 148 30.51 25.53 -10.51
CA PHE A 148 29.55 26.43 -11.15
C PHE A 148 29.36 27.77 -10.42
N HIS A 149 30.46 28.47 -10.13
CA HIS A 149 30.40 29.89 -9.77
C HIS A 149 30.15 30.73 -11.04
N ARG A 150 28.87 30.92 -11.38
CA ARG A 150 28.44 31.96 -12.32
C ARG A 150 28.66 33.32 -11.65
N GLU A 151 29.86 33.86 -11.82
CA GLU A 151 30.14 35.26 -11.51
C GLU A 151 29.16 36.12 -12.30
N GLN A 152 28.28 36.82 -11.59
CA GLN A 152 27.29 37.68 -12.20
C GLN A 152 28.00 38.83 -12.91
N SER A 153 27.65 39.06 -14.17
CA SER A 153 28.09 40.22 -14.93
C SER A 153 27.64 41.52 -14.22
N GLU A 154 28.30 42.63 -14.53
CA GLU A 154 27.95 43.93 -13.96
C GLU A 154 26.49 44.30 -14.27
N HIS A 155 25.99 43.95 -15.46
CA HIS A 155 24.59 44.08 -15.84
C HIS A 155 23.65 43.23 -14.95
N GLU A 156 23.98 41.96 -14.68
CA GLU A 156 23.19 41.12 -13.77
C GLU A 156 23.21 41.64 -12.33
N LYS A 157 24.36 42.10 -11.84
CA LYS A 157 24.50 42.75 -10.52
C LYS A 157 23.63 44.01 -10.44
N SER A 158 23.62 44.84 -11.48
CA SER A 158 22.74 46.02 -11.57
C SER A 158 21.25 45.65 -11.65
N LEU A 159 20.90 44.52 -12.26
CA LEU A 159 19.52 44.04 -12.35
C LEU A 159 19.01 43.44 -11.03
N ILE A 160 19.90 42.83 -10.25
CA ILE A 160 19.63 42.25 -8.93
C ILE A 160 19.57 43.35 -7.87
N GLY A 161 20.41 44.38 -7.98
CA GLY A 161 20.39 45.55 -7.12
C GLY A 161 20.68 45.23 -5.66
N ASP A 162 20.08 46.02 -4.76
CA ASP A 162 20.27 45.88 -3.32
C ASP A 162 19.19 44.98 -2.71
N ILE A 163 19.55 43.72 -2.45
CA ILE A 163 18.69 42.72 -1.80
C ILE A 163 18.67 42.87 -0.26
N ALA A 164 19.20 43.96 0.30
CA ALA A 164 19.04 44.24 1.73
C ALA A 164 17.54 44.26 2.12
N PRO A 165 17.11 43.45 3.10
CA PRO A 165 15.70 43.40 3.49
C PRO A 165 15.28 44.73 4.10
N LYS A 166 14.53 45.52 3.34
CA LYS A 166 14.07 46.86 3.74
C LYS A 166 13.16 46.74 4.95
N LYS A 167 13.52 47.43 6.03
CA LYS A 167 12.68 47.57 7.23
C LYS A 167 11.37 48.25 6.81
N LEU A 168 10.26 47.52 6.97
CA LEU A 168 8.91 48.09 6.84
C LEU A 168 8.66 48.99 8.05
N GLU A 169 8.48 50.29 7.82
CA GLU A 169 8.10 51.25 8.88
C GLU A 169 6.60 51.53 8.84
N ASP A 170 6.03 51.66 7.65
CA ASP A 170 4.62 51.38 7.42
C ASP A 170 4.45 49.86 7.21
N VAL A 171 3.58 49.24 8.00
CA VAL A 171 3.07 47.90 7.69
C VAL A 171 2.00 48.10 6.62
N PRO A 172 2.20 47.70 5.35
CA PRO A 172 1.08 47.60 4.43
C PRO A 172 0.13 46.56 5.03
N GLU A 173 -1.13 46.94 5.27
CA GLU A 173 -2.17 46.07 5.80
C GLU A 173 -2.16 44.76 5.01
N LEU A 174 -1.66 43.67 5.62
CA LEU A 174 -1.38 42.41 4.92
C LEU A 174 -2.70 41.93 4.34
N ALA A 175 -2.88 42.12 3.01
CA ALA A 175 -4.17 42.09 2.33
C ALA A 175 -5.02 40.93 2.83
N ALA A 176 -6.02 41.24 3.67
CA ALA A 176 -6.49 40.36 4.75
C ALA A 176 -6.77 38.96 4.21
N ALA A 177 -5.81 38.06 4.39
CA ALA A 177 -5.83 36.74 3.79
C ALA A 177 -7.01 35.99 4.39
N THR A 178 -8.11 35.94 3.63
CA THR A 178 -9.46 35.64 4.15
C THR A 178 -9.36 34.47 5.10
N THR A 179 -9.61 34.71 6.38
CA THR A 179 -9.40 33.71 7.44
C THR A 179 -10.53 32.69 7.39
N VAL A 180 -10.54 31.89 6.32
CA VAL A 180 -11.40 30.73 6.17
C VAL A 180 -11.08 29.81 7.33
N SER A 181 -12.04 29.69 8.25
CA SER A 181 -11.98 28.77 9.38
C SER A 181 -11.86 27.35 8.83
N HIS A 182 -10.65 26.83 8.83
CA HIS A 182 -10.29 25.50 8.34
C HIS A 182 -9.50 24.80 9.44
N ASP A 183 -9.66 23.49 9.57
CA ASP A 183 -9.14 22.73 10.72
C ASP A 183 -7.63 22.42 10.63
N GLY A 184 -6.89 23.14 9.77
CA GLY A 184 -5.49 22.90 9.44
C GLY A 184 -4.49 23.67 10.31
N SER A 185 -3.20 23.46 10.05
CA SER A 185 -2.16 24.37 10.53
C SER A 185 -2.23 25.73 9.83
N ALA A 186 -1.89 26.81 10.52
CA ALA A 186 -1.92 28.18 9.98
C ALA A 186 -0.96 28.44 8.80
N TRP A 187 -0.08 27.49 8.47
CA TRP A 187 0.77 27.51 7.27
C TRP A 187 0.01 26.99 6.03
N ASN A 188 -1.03 26.18 6.22
CA ASN A 188 -1.70 25.41 5.16
C ASN A 188 -2.87 26.15 4.50
N THR A 189 -2.70 27.45 4.22
CA THR A 189 -3.71 28.33 3.60
C THR A 189 -4.22 27.81 2.24
N ALA A 190 -3.46 26.95 1.57
CA ALA A 190 -3.83 26.30 0.30
C ALA A 190 -4.74 25.06 0.45
N GLY A 191 -5.02 24.58 1.68
CA GLY A 191 -5.87 23.42 1.92
C GLY A 191 -5.25 22.07 1.50
N THR A 192 -3.91 22.01 1.43
CA THR A 192 -3.09 20.83 1.13
C THR A 192 -3.36 19.70 2.12
N PHE A 193 -3.03 18.46 1.76
CA PHE A 193 -3.02 17.34 2.70
C PHE A 193 -2.04 17.61 3.86
N GLU A 194 -2.53 17.53 5.09
CA GLU A 194 -1.74 17.53 6.33
C GLU A 194 -2.13 16.31 7.16
N GLN A 195 -1.15 15.62 7.77
CA GLN A 195 -1.40 14.47 8.64
C GLN A 195 -0.57 14.59 9.93
N ARG A 196 -1.20 14.28 11.06
CA ARG A 196 -0.56 14.26 12.39
C ARG A 196 -0.76 12.90 13.04
N ASP A 197 0.32 12.29 13.51
CA ASP A 197 0.26 11.04 14.29
C ASP A 197 -0.22 11.31 15.73
N PHE A 198 -1.17 10.51 16.19
CA PHE A 198 -1.73 10.49 17.54
C PHE A 198 -1.72 9.08 18.16
N THR A 199 -1.03 8.12 17.53
CA THR A 199 -0.92 6.72 17.97
C THR A 199 -0.42 6.58 19.40
N SER A 200 0.50 7.45 19.82
CA SER A 200 1.04 7.50 21.18
C SER A 200 0.00 7.97 22.21
N TRP A 201 -0.80 8.98 21.86
CA TRP A 201 -1.93 9.45 22.66
C TRP A 201 -3.01 8.38 22.78
N ALA A 202 -3.42 7.77 21.66
CA ALA A 202 -4.53 6.83 21.59
C ALA A 202 -4.31 5.52 22.37
N LYS A 203 -3.06 5.07 22.51
CA LYS A 203 -2.74 3.84 23.27
C LYS A 203 -2.92 3.98 24.78
N VAL A 204 -2.90 5.21 25.33
CA VAL A 204 -3.07 5.48 26.76
C VAL A 204 -4.51 5.26 27.27
N PRO A 205 -5.58 5.83 26.67
CA PRO A 205 -6.95 5.61 27.13
C PRO A 205 -7.44 4.17 26.90
N VAL A 206 -6.93 3.48 25.87
CA VAL A 206 -7.22 2.07 25.60
C VAL A 206 -6.61 1.16 26.67
N GLY A 207 -5.37 1.42 27.09
CA GLY A 207 -4.61 0.57 28.03
C GLY A 207 -5.12 0.47 29.48
N ARG A 208 -6.25 1.11 29.83
CA ARG A 208 -6.79 1.15 31.19
C ARG A 208 -7.35 -0.21 31.65
N VAL A 209 -7.51 -0.41 32.96
CA VAL A 209 -8.12 -1.59 33.60
C VAL A 209 -9.65 -1.47 33.67
N TRP A 210 -10.38 -2.56 33.42
CA TRP A 210 -11.82 -2.57 33.12
C TRP A 210 -12.67 -3.26 34.19
N HIS A 211 -13.79 -2.65 34.59
CA HIS A 211 -14.57 -3.06 35.77
C HIS A 211 -16.11 -3.08 35.57
N PRO A 212 -16.65 -3.79 34.55
CA PRO A 212 -18.09 -4.00 34.43
C PRO A 212 -18.68 -4.78 35.61
N THR A 213 -19.94 -4.49 35.95
CA THR A 213 -20.76 -5.36 36.79
C THR A 213 -22.06 -5.67 36.05
N SER A 214 -22.33 -6.96 35.82
CA SER A 214 -23.63 -7.43 35.34
C SER A 214 -24.50 -7.88 36.52
N ARG A 215 -25.78 -8.12 36.26
CA ARG A 215 -26.79 -8.47 37.29
C ARG A 215 -26.47 -9.73 38.11
N SER A 216 -25.63 -10.64 37.59
CA SER A 216 -25.19 -11.87 38.26
C SER A 216 -23.68 -12.02 38.40
N TYR A 217 -22.86 -11.27 37.65
CA TYR A 217 -21.40 -11.39 37.67
C TYR A 217 -20.67 -10.04 37.60
N THR A 218 -19.84 -9.76 38.61
CA THR A 218 -18.79 -8.73 38.53
C THR A 218 -17.60 -9.31 37.75
N ILE A 219 -17.24 -8.67 36.63
CA ILE A 219 -16.11 -9.09 35.79
C ILE A 219 -15.01 -8.03 35.90
N ARG A 220 -13.77 -8.47 36.09
CA ARG A 220 -12.58 -7.61 36.07
C ARG A 220 -11.79 -7.93 34.81
N GLY A 221 -11.78 -7.00 33.86
CA GLY A 221 -10.80 -7.00 32.77
C GLY A 221 -9.49 -6.41 33.28
N GLY A 222 -8.38 -7.09 33.06
CA GLY A 222 -7.04 -6.56 33.34
C GLY A 222 -6.63 -5.48 32.33
N ASP A 223 -5.36 -5.08 32.42
CA ASP A 223 -4.73 -4.20 31.44
C ASP A 223 -4.79 -4.80 30.03
N VAL A 224 -4.94 -3.94 29.03
CA VAL A 224 -5.06 -4.34 27.63
C VAL A 224 -3.70 -4.76 27.08
N LYS A 225 -3.66 -5.90 26.39
CA LYS A 225 -2.46 -6.54 25.84
C LYS A 225 -2.50 -6.54 24.32
N ASP A 226 -1.32 -6.74 23.73
CA ASP A 226 -1.13 -6.96 22.30
C ASP A 226 -1.70 -5.82 21.40
N ILE A 227 -1.71 -4.57 21.90
CA ILE A 227 -2.26 -3.39 21.19
C ILE A 227 -1.43 -3.10 19.94
N LYS A 228 -2.01 -3.37 18.77
CA LYS A 228 -1.48 -3.04 17.43
C LYS A 228 -2.37 -2.00 16.77
N GLY A 229 -1.85 -1.35 15.74
CA GLY A 229 -2.54 -0.30 15.00
C GLY A 229 -2.06 1.11 15.32
N ASP A 230 -2.67 2.08 14.66
CA ASP A 230 -2.30 3.49 14.63
C ASP A 230 -3.52 4.43 14.61
N ALA A 231 -3.28 5.69 14.93
CA ALA A 231 -4.28 6.76 14.87
C ALA A 231 -3.64 8.03 14.32
N SER A 232 -4.22 8.61 13.28
CA SER A 232 -3.76 9.87 12.70
C SER A 232 -4.91 10.79 12.28
N VAL A 233 -4.71 12.09 12.51
CA VAL A 233 -5.67 13.13 12.11
C VAL A 233 -5.18 13.72 10.80
N CYS A 234 -5.97 13.52 9.74
CA CYS A 234 -5.71 14.03 8.40
C CYS A 234 -6.59 15.25 8.12
N VAL A 235 -6.01 16.37 7.71
CA VAL A 235 -6.76 17.54 7.21
C VAL A 235 -6.68 17.55 5.68
N VAL A 236 -7.84 17.52 5.03
CA VAL A 236 -7.95 17.42 3.57
C VAL A 236 -9.00 18.43 3.08
N ARG A 237 -8.61 19.33 2.17
CA ARG A 237 -9.48 20.43 1.69
C ARG A 237 -10.12 21.21 2.86
N GLY A 238 -9.32 21.45 3.91
CA GLY A 238 -9.72 22.20 5.11
C GLY A 238 -10.57 21.45 6.15
N LYS A 239 -10.98 20.20 5.91
CA LYS A 239 -11.77 19.39 6.85
C LYS A 239 -10.91 18.35 7.56
N LYS A 240 -11.03 18.24 8.89
CA LYS A 240 -10.47 17.10 9.65
C LYS A 240 -11.12 15.76 9.27
N ARG A 241 -10.29 14.71 9.26
CA ARG A 241 -10.65 13.29 9.16
C ARG A 241 -9.86 12.56 10.23
N PHE A 242 -10.56 12.01 11.21
CA PHE A 242 -10.00 11.18 12.26
C PHE A 242 -9.90 9.75 11.72
N LEU A 243 -8.68 9.24 11.57
CA LEU A 243 -8.43 7.87 11.12
C LEU A 243 -7.78 7.10 12.25
N PHE A 244 -8.31 5.93 12.58
CA PHE A 244 -7.66 4.98 13.46
C PHE A 244 -8.08 3.57 13.09
N ASP A 245 -7.21 2.61 13.40
CA ASP A 245 -7.43 1.18 13.31
C ASP A 245 -6.66 0.54 14.46
N PHE A 246 -7.31 -0.28 15.28
CA PHE A 246 -6.70 -0.96 16.41
C PHE A 246 -7.13 -2.42 16.56
N GLU A 247 -6.17 -3.30 16.80
CA GLU A 247 -6.36 -4.67 17.30
C GLU A 247 -5.82 -4.75 18.73
N PHE A 248 -6.56 -5.36 19.66
CA PHE A 248 -6.07 -5.60 21.02
C PHE A 248 -6.78 -6.75 21.73
N VAL A 249 -6.20 -7.21 22.85
CA VAL A 249 -6.70 -8.35 23.64
C VAL A 249 -6.81 -7.97 25.12
N ILE A 250 -8.00 -8.12 25.69
CA ILE A 250 -8.23 -7.94 27.14
C ILE A 250 -8.39 -9.31 27.80
N GLU A 251 -7.59 -9.58 28.84
CA GLU A 251 -7.78 -10.76 29.68
C GLU A 251 -8.75 -10.45 30.82
N TRP A 252 -9.69 -11.35 31.13
CA TRP A 252 -10.74 -11.09 32.11
C TRP A 252 -10.91 -12.23 33.13
N THR A 253 -11.36 -11.87 34.33
CA THR A 253 -11.68 -12.79 35.43
C THR A 253 -13.04 -12.44 36.06
N VAL A 254 -13.73 -13.43 36.63
CA VAL A 254 -14.94 -13.21 37.43
C VAL A 254 -14.55 -13.05 38.90
N VAL A 255 -15.06 -12.01 39.56
CA VAL A 255 -14.85 -11.81 41.00
C VAL A 255 -15.76 -12.77 41.77
N GLY A 256 -15.22 -13.48 42.76
CA GLY A 256 -15.98 -14.38 43.64
C GLY A 256 -16.22 -15.81 43.12
N LYS A 257 -15.78 -16.17 41.91
CA LYS A 257 -15.78 -17.57 41.42
C LYS A 257 -14.42 -18.00 40.89
N ASP A 258 -13.74 -18.88 41.62
CA ASP A 258 -12.32 -19.16 41.37
C ASP A 258 -12.00 -19.85 40.05
N GLY A 259 -11.04 -19.27 39.34
CA GLY A 259 -10.54 -19.72 38.05
C GLY A 259 -11.43 -19.39 36.84
N TYR A 260 -12.60 -18.76 37.02
CA TYR A 260 -13.45 -18.30 35.90
C TYR A 260 -12.76 -17.14 35.19
N LYS A 261 -12.16 -17.41 34.02
CA LYS A 261 -11.31 -16.46 33.30
C LYS A 261 -11.24 -16.73 31.80
N GLY A 262 -10.93 -15.69 31.03
CA GLY A 262 -10.87 -15.77 29.58
C GLY A 262 -10.03 -14.67 28.92
N LYS A 263 -10.23 -14.53 27.62
CA LYS A 263 -9.76 -13.41 26.78
C LYS A 263 -10.95 -12.85 25.99
N LEU A 264 -10.85 -11.58 25.65
CA LEU A 264 -11.73 -10.88 24.72
C LEU A 264 -10.84 -10.17 23.71
N THR A 265 -10.83 -10.65 22.47
CA THR A 265 -10.06 -10.05 21.36
C THR A 265 -10.97 -9.09 20.61
N PHE A 266 -10.45 -7.90 20.34
CA PHE A 266 -11.06 -6.85 19.53
C PHE A 266 -10.20 -6.67 18.27
N GLN A 267 -10.83 -6.77 17.10
CA GLN A 267 -10.23 -6.62 15.78
C GLN A 267 -11.01 -5.56 15.00
N ASP A 268 -10.30 -4.91 14.07
CA ASP A 268 -10.79 -3.90 13.13
C ASP A 268 -11.56 -2.76 13.84
N ILE A 269 -11.00 -2.25 14.96
CA ILE A 269 -11.61 -1.16 15.73
C ILE A 269 -11.32 0.17 15.03
N SER A 270 -12.23 0.57 14.13
CA SER A 270 -12.23 1.82 13.36
C SER A 270 -13.33 2.80 13.79
N ASN A 271 -13.59 3.85 13.00
CA ASN A 271 -14.76 4.74 13.17
C ASN A 271 -16.09 4.12 12.71
N ASP A 272 -16.08 2.97 12.03
CA ASP A 272 -17.25 2.45 11.30
C ASP A 272 -18.20 1.61 12.16
N GLY A 273 -17.75 1.17 13.34
CA GLY A 273 -18.56 0.48 14.35
C GLY A 273 -18.78 -1.03 14.15
N ASP A 274 -18.38 -1.59 13.00
CA ASP A 274 -18.54 -3.01 12.67
C ASP A 274 -17.39 -3.86 13.22
N TYR A 275 -17.32 -3.96 14.56
CA TYR A 275 -16.18 -4.51 15.28
C TYR A 275 -16.20 -6.04 15.39
N GLU A 276 -15.17 -6.72 14.86
CA GLU A 276 -14.95 -8.15 15.07
C GLU A 276 -14.49 -8.43 16.52
N ILE A 277 -15.32 -9.11 17.30
CA ILE A 277 -15.08 -9.34 18.74
C ILE A 277 -15.20 -10.83 19.08
N ALA A 278 -14.07 -11.44 19.45
CA ALA A 278 -13.96 -12.87 19.70
C ALA A 278 -13.72 -13.19 21.19
N VAL A 279 -14.56 -14.08 21.76
CA VAL A 279 -14.51 -14.43 23.20
C VAL A 279 -13.93 -15.82 23.41
N GLN A 280 -12.88 -15.92 24.24
CA GLN A 280 -12.23 -17.18 24.58
C GLN A 280 -12.36 -17.46 26.09
N TYR A 281 -12.77 -18.66 26.46
CA TYR A 281 -12.95 -19.08 27.85
C TYR A 281 -11.86 -20.08 28.24
N LYS A 282 -10.95 -19.72 29.16
CA LYS A 282 -9.85 -20.59 29.62
C LYS A 282 -10.32 -21.67 30.60
N LYS A 283 -11.36 -21.37 31.38
CA LYS A 283 -12.13 -22.30 32.21
C LYS A 283 -13.61 -21.98 31.97
N LYS A 284 -14.42 -23.00 31.72
CA LYS A 284 -15.88 -22.88 31.58
C LYS A 284 -16.56 -23.47 32.83
N PRO A 285 -17.72 -22.95 33.27
CA PRO A 285 -18.61 -23.72 34.14
C PRO A 285 -18.98 -25.06 33.48
N VAL A 286 -19.24 -26.06 34.32
CA VAL A 286 -19.75 -27.37 33.89
C VAL A 286 -21.26 -27.32 33.66
N ASP A 287 -21.97 -26.45 34.39
CA ASP A 287 -23.40 -26.25 34.26
C ASP A 287 -23.76 -25.41 33.01
N PRO A 288 -24.67 -25.87 32.13
CA PRO A 288 -25.06 -25.15 30.92
C PRO A 288 -25.80 -23.82 31.17
N LEU A 289 -26.49 -23.68 32.29
CA LEU A 289 -27.21 -22.47 32.68
C LEU A 289 -26.22 -21.41 33.19
N GLU A 290 -25.29 -21.79 34.07
CA GLU A 290 -24.19 -20.89 34.45
C GLU A 290 -23.33 -20.48 33.24
N LEU A 291 -23.13 -21.38 32.27
CA LEU A 291 -22.42 -21.06 31.03
C LEU A 291 -23.15 -20.01 30.20
N LYS A 292 -24.49 -20.09 30.12
CA LYS A 292 -25.33 -19.14 29.40
C LYS A 292 -25.33 -17.77 30.08
N GLU A 293 -25.45 -17.72 31.40
CA GLU A 293 -25.38 -16.46 32.16
C GLU A 293 -24.00 -15.81 32.07
N LEU A 294 -22.92 -16.61 32.19
CA LEU A 294 -21.55 -16.11 32.01
C LEU A 294 -21.33 -15.57 30.59
N ALA A 295 -21.85 -16.26 29.57
CA ALA A 295 -21.74 -15.81 28.19
C ALA A 295 -22.50 -14.50 27.93
N LEU A 296 -23.66 -14.28 28.58
CA LEU A 296 -24.37 -13.01 28.57
C LEU A 296 -23.62 -11.93 29.36
N ALA A 297 -23.06 -12.24 30.52
CA ALA A 297 -22.29 -11.29 31.31
C ALA A 297 -20.98 -10.83 30.63
N VAL A 298 -20.33 -11.71 29.86
CA VAL A 298 -19.09 -11.40 29.13
C VAL A 298 -19.39 -10.77 27.76
N ASN A 299 -20.28 -11.39 26.98
CA ASN A 299 -20.50 -11.08 25.55
C ASN A 299 -21.90 -10.53 25.23
N GLY A 300 -22.64 -10.06 26.24
CA GLY A 300 -23.97 -9.48 26.04
C GLY A 300 -23.92 -8.25 25.12
N PRO A 301 -24.92 -8.06 24.24
CA PRO A 301 -24.95 -6.92 23.32
C PRO A 301 -25.33 -5.60 24.01
N ALA A 302 -26.19 -5.66 25.04
CA ALA A 302 -26.78 -4.49 25.71
C ALA A 302 -26.37 -4.34 27.19
N GLU A 303 -25.92 -5.41 27.84
CA GLU A 303 -25.38 -5.38 29.21
C GLU A 303 -24.21 -6.37 29.27
N GLY A 304 -23.16 -6.05 30.03
CA GLY A 304 -22.00 -6.94 30.25
C GLY A 304 -20.65 -6.33 29.88
N PHE A 305 -19.60 -7.15 29.94
CA PHE A 305 -18.22 -6.69 29.76
C PHE A 305 -17.95 -6.13 28.35
N ARG A 306 -18.34 -6.85 27.29
CA ARG A 306 -18.23 -6.33 25.90
C ARG A 306 -18.90 -4.95 25.76
N HIS A 307 -20.08 -4.77 26.33
CA HIS A 307 -20.81 -3.50 26.26
C HIS A 307 -20.05 -2.36 26.95
N ALA A 308 -19.60 -2.56 28.19
CA ALA A 308 -18.83 -1.55 28.91
C ALA A 308 -17.48 -1.18 28.24
N VAL A 309 -16.87 -2.13 27.51
CA VAL A 309 -15.68 -1.82 26.68
C VAL A 309 -16.07 -0.95 25.49
N LEU A 310 -17.18 -1.27 24.80
CA LEU A 310 -17.70 -0.49 23.68
C LEU A 310 -18.12 0.94 24.06
N GLU A 311 -18.76 1.15 25.22
CA GLU A 311 -19.11 2.49 25.71
C GLU A 311 -17.88 3.39 25.88
N ARG A 312 -16.79 2.84 26.40
CA ARG A 312 -15.52 3.57 26.55
C ARG A 312 -14.75 3.70 25.24
N ILE A 313 -14.88 2.77 24.30
CA ILE A 313 -14.38 2.96 22.92
C ILE A 313 -15.14 4.13 22.27
N ALA A 314 -16.47 4.20 22.39
CA ALA A 314 -17.25 5.35 21.93
C ALA A 314 -16.84 6.65 22.64
N THR A 315 -16.56 6.60 23.96
CA THR A 315 -16.00 7.74 24.70
C THR A 315 -14.64 8.15 24.15
N PHE A 316 -13.74 7.20 23.88
CA PHE A 316 -12.44 7.44 23.24
C PHE A 316 -12.60 8.07 21.84
N VAL A 317 -13.59 7.63 21.05
CA VAL A 317 -13.90 8.25 19.75
C VAL A 317 -14.33 9.70 19.93
N THR A 318 -15.17 10.03 20.93
CA THR A 318 -15.53 11.43 21.22
C THR A 318 -14.37 12.26 21.78
N GLU A 319 -13.47 11.66 22.57
CA GLU A 319 -12.24 12.29 23.04
C GLU A 319 -11.26 12.55 21.87
N TYR A 320 -11.21 11.64 20.89
CA TYR A 320 -10.32 11.71 19.73
C TYR A 320 -10.83 12.72 18.68
N GLN A 321 -12.13 12.76 18.44
CA GLN A 321 -12.79 13.73 17.54
C GLN A 321 -12.78 15.18 18.08
N ALA A 322 -12.39 15.38 19.35
CA ALA A 322 -12.25 16.70 19.97
C ALA A 322 -10.84 17.34 19.82
N LEU A 323 -9.91 16.67 19.13
CA LEU A 323 -8.55 17.15 18.83
C LEU A 323 -8.51 17.96 17.52
#